data_AF-A0A952MXB7-F1
#
_entry.id   AF-A0A952MXB7-F1
#
_cell.length_a   1.000
_cell.length_b   1.000
_cell.length_c   1.000
_cell.angle_alpha   90.00
_cell.angle_beta   90.00
_cell.angle_gamma   90.00
#
_symmetry.space_group_name_H-M   'P 1'
#
loop_
_entity.id
_entity.type
_entity.pdbx_description
1 polymer ?
#
loop_
_entity_poly.entity_id
_entity_poly.type
_entity_poly.pdbx_seq_one_letter_code
_entity_poly.pdbx_strand_id
1 'polypeptide(L)'
;MKRIEIKYKEKGYYTLSQVEREFLALVKPTIERKLTSLKLRNKKRKSLVIRLVSNLNTILIGKPLALENFVRGIKKSGLLNSLDDRKFSNRLSKIFNYKSFRGSVKKGVWLGNILSIKACLYCNSQFTLSLTKSKKLTYTFDHFFPQTKYPFLAVSMYNLIPCCNYCNQRKSKSEYLLDELISPHVESFDDILIFKTDPSSIINFISGKYKSNDLIQLKLEYKRTNPLINGTEKFKNQLFQFDLEDVYENHKDIVGEIYIKSKIYTPAFRKYLKAFNKYTAFLTDDQVDQLIVGNYVSNNDINRRPLAKLCQDISREARMIK
;
A
#
# COMPACT_ATOMS: atom_id res chain seq x y z
N MET A 1 6.44 -9.31 -10.04
CA MET A 1 5.10 -8.74 -9.76
C MET A 1 4.12 -9.87 -9.43
N LYS A 2 4.15 -10.40 -8.21
CA LYS A 2 3.10 -11.30 -7.73
C LYS A 2 1.96 -10.44 -7.17
N ARG A 3 0.89 -10.37 -7.97
CA ARG A 3 -0.52 -10.26 -7.58
C ARG A 3 -0.86 -9.29 -6.43
N ILE A 4 -1.10 -8.02 -6.79
CA ILE A 4 -2.39 -7.43 -6.37
C ILE A 4 -3.43 -8.17 -7.25
N GLU A 5 -3.84 -9.36 -6.80
CA GLU A 5 -4.94 -10.08 -7.44
C GLU A 5 -6.21 -9.30 -7.11
N ILE A 6 -6.57 -8.37 -8.00
CA ILE A 6 -7.74 -7.55 -7.76
C ILE A 6 -8.98 -8.43 -8.01
N LYS A 7 -9.50 -9.04 -6.95
CA LYS A 7 -10.72 -9.85 -7.01
C LYS A 7 -11.93 -8.92 -6.89
N TYR A 8 -12.73 -8.85 -7.96
CA TYR A 8 -13.92 -7.98 -8.06
C TYR A 8 -15.22 -8.77 -7.95
N LYS A 9 -16.18 -8.23 -7.20
CA LYS A 9 -17.60 -8.60 -7.30
C LYS A 9 -18.29 -7.61 -8.25
N GLU A 10 -18.65 -8.11 -9.44
CA GLU A 10 -19.98 -8.00 -10.09
C GLU A 10 -19.98 -8.00 -11.64
N LYS A 11 -18.88 -7.77 -12.36
CA LYS A 11 -18.90 -7.82 -13.87
C LYS A 11 -17.58 -8.22 -14.55
N GLY A 12 -17.00 -9.36 -14.16
CA GLY A 12 -15.80 -9.90 -14.81
C GLY A 12 -14.47 -9.32 -14.29
N TYR A 13 -13.39 -10.08 -14.46
CA TYR A 13 -12.06 -9.75 -13.93
C TYR A 13 -11.38 -8.71 -14.82
N TYR A 14 -11.08 -7.53 -14.28
CA TYR A 14 -10.18 -6.59 -14.96
C TYR A 14 -8.73 -7.06 -14.81
N THR A 15 -8.06 -7.24 -15.94
CA THR A 15 -6.60 -7.30 -16.01
C THR A 15 -6.01 -5.92 -15.68
N LEU A 16 -4.77 -5.89 -15.18
CA LEU A 16 -4.05 -4.64 -14.90
C LEU A 16 -4.00 -3.73 -16.13
N SER A 17 -3.79 -4.29 -17.32
CA SER A 17 -3.76 -3.55 -18.58
C SER A 17 -5.12 -2.96 -18.97
N GLN A 18 -6.25 -3.59 -18.59
CA GLN A 18 -7.57 -2.95 -18.77
C GLN A 18 -7.72 -1.74 -17.86
N VAL A 19 -7.30 -1.85 -16.59
CA VAL A 19 -7.34 -0.73 -15.63
C VAL A 19 -6.48 0.44 -16.12
N GLU A 20 -5.26 0.17 -16.60
CA GLU A 20 -4.36 1.20 -17.16
C GLU A 20 -5.00 1.94 -18.36
N ARG A 21 -5.63 1.19 -19.28
CA ARG A 21 -6.31 1.77 -20.44
C ARG A 21 -7.49 2.65 -20.03
N GLU A 22 -8.32 2.19 -19.10
CA GLU A 22 -9.45 2.98 -18.60
C GLU A 22 -8.97 4.22 -17.83
N PHE A 23 -7.96 4.09 -16.98
CA PHE A 23 -7.37 5.22 -16.27
C PHE A 23 -6.88 6.29 -17.25
N LEU A 24 -6.15 5.90 -18.30
CA LEU A 24 -5.73 6.82 -19.36
C LEU A 24 -6.91 7.50 -20.05
N ALA A 25 -7.93 6.75 -20.45
CA ALA A 25 -9.12 7.30 -21.10
C ALA A 25 -9.82 8.36 -20.23
N LEU A 26 -9.84 8.17 -18.91
CA LEU A 26 -10.49 9.07 -17.95
C LEU A 26 -9.72 10.37 -17.69
N VAL A 27 -8.38 10.36 -17.75
CA VAL A 27 -7.56 11.50 -17.30
C VAL A 27 -6.74 12.16 -18.41
N LYS A 28 -6.23 11.39 -19.37
CA LYS A 28 -5.27 11.86 -20.39
C LYS A 28 -5.84 12.99 -21.27
N PRO A 29 -7.03 12.88 -21.89
CA PRO A 29 -7.49 13.88 -22.86
C PRO A 29 -7.62 15.28 -22.25
N THR A 30 -8.05 15.37 -20.99
CA THR A 30 -8.20 16.66 -20.29
C THR A 30 -6.85 17.28 -19.97
N ILE A 31 -5.89 16.47 -19.49
CA ILE A 31 -4.55 16.93 -19.13
C ILE A 31 -3.80 17.38 -20.38
N GLU A 32 -3.83 16.57 -21.43
CA GLU A 32 -3.17 16.84 -22.71
C GLU A 32 -3.64 18.16 -23.33
N ARG A 33 -4.97 18.33 -23.49
CA ARG A 33 -5.57 19.57 -24.00
C ARG A 33 -5.16 20.79 -23.17
N LYS A 34 -5.14 20.67 -21.85
CA LYS A 34 -4.75 21.79 -20.98
C LYS A 34 -3.27 22.13 -21.13
N LEU A 35 -2.38 21.13 -21.23
CA LEU A 35 -0.95 21.34 -21.44
C LEU A 35 -0.67 22.02 -22.78
N THR A 36 -1.27 21.53 -23.87
CA THR A 36 -1.07 22.09 -25.21
C THR A 36 -1.63 23.50 -25.35
N SER A 37 -2.69 23.84 -24.62
CA SER A 37 -3.24 25.21 -24.60
C SER A 37 -2.41 26.24 -23.82
N LEU A 38 -1.32 25.83 -23.14
CA LEU A 38 -0.51 26.75 -22.35
C LEU A 38 0.28 27.74 -23.22
N LYS A 39 -0.14 29.00 -23.19
CA LYS A 39 0.68 30.12 -23.70
C LYS A 39 1.83 30.40 -22.73
N LEU A 40 3.06 30.17 -23.18
CA LEU A 40 4.30 30.34 -22.41
C LEU A 40 5.27 31.24 -23.20
N ARG A 41 5.97 32.15 -22.51
CA ARG A 41 7.04 32.97 -23.11
C ARG A 41 8.44 32.37 -22.85
N ASN A 42 8.67 31.89 -21.63
CA ASN A 42 9.96 31.33 -21.20
C ASN A 42 10.29 30.01 -21.92
N LYS A 43 11.49 29.92 -22.51
CA LYS A 43 11.98 28.77 -23.29
C LYS A 43 12.06 27.48 -22.47
N LYS A 44 12.59 27.51 -21.23
CA LYS A 44 12.68 26.33 -20.35
C LYS A 44 11.29 25.80 -19.99
N ARG A 45 10.32 26.68 -19.70
CA ARG A 45 8.92 26.27 -19.42
C ARG A 45 8.27 25.62 -20.63
N LYS A 46 8.50 26.16 -21.84
CA LYS A 46 8.02 25.55 -23.10
C LYS A 46 8.63 24.15 -23.27
N SER A 47 9.95 24.02 -23.13
CA SER A 47 10.65 22.73 -23.22
C SER A 47 10.15 21.71 -22.20
N LEU A 48 9.89 22.12 -20.96
CA LEU A 48 9.28 21.26 -19.95
C LEU A 48 7.89 20.78 -20.39
N VAL A 49 7.00 21.68 -20.81
CA VAL A 49 5.64 21.29 -21.24
C VAL A 49 5.67 20.37 -22.45
N ILE A 50 6.53 20.62 -23.45
CA ILE A 50 6.73 19.72 -24.60
C ILE A 50 7.16 18.32 -24.12
N ARG A 51 8.08 18.26 -23.15
CA ARG A 51 8.54 16.99 -22.57
C ARG A 51 7.43 16.29 -21.78
N LEU A 52 6.57 17.02 -21.07
CA LEU A 52 5.41 16.45 -20.37
C LEU A 52 4.39 15.87 -21.35
N VAL A 53 4.07 16.59 -22.43
CA VAL A 53 3.10 16.13 -23.45
C VAL A 53 3.61 14.87 -24.15
N SER A 54 4.87 14.88 -24.63
CA SER A 54 5.47 13.73 -25.31
C SER A 54 5.62 12.48 -24.44
N ASN A 55 5.62 12.62 -23.11
CA ASN A 55 5.77 11.51 -22.16
C ASN A 55 4.52 11.29 -21.30
N LEU A 56 3.35 11.78 -21.73
CA LEU A 56 2.16 11.80 -20.89
C LEU A 56 1.69 10.39 -20.49
N ASN A 57 1.85 9.38 -21.34
CA ASN A 57 1.55 7.98 -20.98
C ASN A 57 2.47 7.49 -19.85
N THR A 58 3.78 7.72 -19.97
CA THR A 58 4.76 7.38 -18.92
C THR A 58 4.43 8.10 -17.62
N ILE A 59 4.02 9.37 -17.68
CA ILE A 59 3.62 10.13 -16.49
C ILE A 59 2.39 9.51 -15.83
N LEU A 60 1.37 9.14 -16.59
CA LEU A 60 0.07 8.72 -16.04
C LEU A 60 0.04 7.26 -15.58
N ILE A 61 0.71 6.36 -16.30
CA ILE A 61 0.68 4.91 -16.03
C ILE A 61 2.07 4.25 -16.04
N GLY A 62 3.16 5.01 -16.06
CA GLY A 62 4.51 4.45 -15.93
C GLY A 62 4.70 3.83 -14.56
N LYS A 63 5.30 2.63 -14.50
CA LYS A 63 5.69 1.98 -13.25
C LYS A 63 6.71 2.83 -12.47
N PRO A 64 6.91 2.61 -11.16
CA PRO A 64 7.74 3.48 -10.33
C PRO A 64 9.13 3.79 -10.91
N LEU A 65 9.85 2.77 -11.40
CA LEU A 65 11.17 2.98 -12.00
C LEU A 65 11.13 3.87 -13.25
N ALA A 66 10.09 3.76 -14.07
CA ALA A 66 9.91 4.62 -15.24
C ALA A 66 9.61 6.08 -14.84
N LEU A 67 8.82 6.28 -13.78
CA LEU A 67 8.55 7.61 -13.21
C LEU A 67 9.82 8.23 -12.64
N GLU A 68 10.62 7.45 -11.90
CA GLU A 68 11.89 7.91 -11.34
C GLU A 68 12.87 8.31 -12.46
N ASN A 69 13.03 7.46 -13.48
CA ASN A 69 13.88 7.75 -14.62
C ASN A 69 13.43 9.02 -15.36
N PHE A 70 12.12 9.21 -15.51
CA PHE A 70 11.57 10.43 -16.09
C PHE A 70 11.91 11.68 -15.26
N VAL A 71 11.72 11.61 -13.93
CA VAL A 71 12.06 12.70 -12.99
C VAL A 71 13.56 13.00 -13.03
N ARG A 72 14.42 11.98 -12.96
CA ARG A 72 15.88 12.12 -13.06
C ARG A 72 16.28 12.77 -14.40
N GLY A 73 15.64 12.37 -15.50
CA GLY A 73 15.84 12.97 -16.82
C GLY A 73 15.45 14.45 -16.92
N ILE A 74 14.35 14.86 -16.29
CA ILE A 74 13.95 16.27 -16.18
C ILE A 74 14.95 17.04 -15.32
N LYS A 75 15.32 16.50 -14.16
CA LYS A 75 16.30 17.10 -13.23
C LYS A 75 17.64 17.34 -13.92
N LYS A 76 18.19 16.33 -14.60
CA LYS A 76 19.47 16.42 -15.34
C LYS A 76 19.45 17.49 -16.45
N SER A 77 18.30 17.70 -17.09
CA SER A 77 18.15 18.74 -18.11
C SER A 77 17.96 20.17 -17.55
N GLY A 78 17.92 20.34 -16.22
CA GLY A 78 17.67 21.64 -15.57
C GLY A 78 16.26 22.20 -15.80
N LEU A 79 15.35 21.41 -16.38
CA LEU A 79 13.98 21.81 -16.65
C LEU A 79 13.14 21.87 -15.37
N LEU A 80 13.50 21.07 -14.35
CA LEU A 80 12.79 21.01 -13.07
C LEU A 80 12.78 22.37 -12.35
N ASN A 81 13.86 23.16 -12.49
CA ASN A 81 13.98 24.51 -11.90
C ASN A 81 12.90 25.48 -12.41
N SER A 82 12.20 25.13 -13.51
CA SER A 82 11.02 25.89 -13.95
C SER A 82 9.90 25.89 -12.90
N LEU A 83 9.88 24.89 -12.00
CA LEU A 83 8.87 24.72 -10.95
C LEU A 83 9.15 25.54 -9.69
N ASP A 84 10.34 26.14 -9.57
CA ASP A 84 10.66 27.08 -8.48
C ASP A 84 9.77 28.34 -8.56
N ASP A 85 9.28 28.67 -9.77
CA ASP A 85 8.23 29.66 -9.96
C ASP A 85 6.88 29.10 -9.49
N ARG A 86 6.45 29.57 -8.31
CA ARG A 86 5.19 29.15 -7.68
C ARG A 86 3.96 29.36 -8.57
N LYS A 87 3.92 30.41 -9.39
CA LYS A 87 2.77 30.67 -10.30
C LYS A 87 2.70 29.60 -11.39
N PHE A 88 3.84 29.22 -11.97
CA PHE A 88 3.93 28.18 -12.99
C PHE A 88 3.69 26.78 -12.41
N SER A 89 4.29 26.46 -11.26
CA SER A 89 4.03 25.21 -10.54
C SER A 89 2.54 25.06 -10.22
N ASN A 90 1.89 26.11 -9.69
CA ASN A 90 0.44 26.12 -9.45
C ASN A 90 -0.40 25.93 -10.73
N ARG A 91 0.06 26.41 -11.90
CA ARG A 91 -0.61 26.13 -13.17
C ARG A 91 -0.58 24.63 -13.49
N LEU A 92 0.56 23.97 -13.31
CA LEU A 92 0.66 22.52 -13.50
C LEU A 92 -0.20 21.76 -12.48
N SER A 93 -0.22 22.16 -11.21
CA SER A 93 -1.10 21.54 -10.20
C SER A 93 -2.58 21.66 -10.55
N LYS A 94 -3.00 22.77 -11.18
CA LYS A 94 -4.38 22.93 -11.69
C LYS A 94 -4.68 22.07 -12.93
N ILE A 95 -3.66 21.69 -13.69
CA ILE A 95 -3.78 20.77 -14.82
C ILE A 95 -3.88 19.33 -14.31
N PHE A 96 -2.90 18.90 -13.52
CA PHE A 96 -2.84 17.61 -12.83
C PHE A 96 -3.61 17.67 -11.50
N ASN A 97 -4.89 18.06 -11.59
CA ASN A 97 -5.70 18.44 -10.44
C ASN A 97 -6.10 17.24 -9.57
N TYR A 98 -5.23 16.85 -8.64
CA TYR A 98 -5.45 15.74 -7.72
C TYR A 98 -6.74 15.88 -6.89
N LYS A 99 -7.04 17.09 -6.39
CA LYS A 99 -8.26 17.33 -5.59
C LYS A 99 -9.53 17.00 -6.39
N SER A 100 -9.60 17.45 -7.64
CA SER A 100 -10.71 17.14 -8.55
C SER A 100 -10.73 15.66 -8.93
N PHE A 101 -9.57 15.05 -9.19
CA PHE A 101 -9.45 13.63 -9.46
C PHE A 101 -10.00 12.80 -8.30
N ARG A 102 -9.49 13.00 -7.08
CA ARG A 102 -9.87 12.25 -5.87
C ARG A 102 -11.35 12.39 -5.54
N GLY A 103 -11.91 13.59 -5.69
CA GLY A 103 -13.33 13.86 -5.43
C GLY A 103 -14.29 13.34 -6.49
N SER A 104 -13.80 12.92 -7.66
CA SER A 104 -14.64 12.48 -8.76
C SER A 104 -15.04 11.01 -8.61
N VAL A 105 -16.35 10.75 -8.65
CA VAL A 105 -16.92 9.40 -8.68
C VAL A 105 -16.35 8.59 -9.86
N LYS A 106 -16.24 9.22 -11.03
CA LYS A 106 -15.77 8.59 -12.28
C LYS A 106 -14.25 8.41 -12.36
N LYS A 107 -13.47 8.99 -11.42
CA LYS A 107 -11.99 8.94 -11.47
C LYS A 107 -11.41 8.39 -10.18
N GLY A 108 -11.24 9.21 -9.15
CA GLY A 108 -10.59 8.79 -7.90
C GLY A 108 -11.36 7.70 -7.16
N VAL A 109 -12.68 7.84 -7.03
CA VAL A 109 -13.51 6.82 -6.36
C VAL A 109 -13.59 5.55 -7.20
N TRP A 110 -13.70 5.67 -8.53
CA TRP A 110 -13.58 4.54 -9.45
C TRP A 110 -12.26 3.80 -9.23
N LEU A 111 -11.12 4.49 -9.22
CA LEU A 111 -9.81 3.87 -8.98
C LEU A 111 -9.76 3.19 -7.60
N GLY A 112 -10.28 3.83 -6.56
CA GLY A 112 -10.30 3.25 -5.22
C GLY A 112 -11.19 2.00 -5.09
N ASN A 113 -12.32 1.97 -5.79
CA ASN A 113 -13.19 0.78 -5.89
C ASN A 113 -12.51 -0.32 -6.70
N ILE A 114 -11.84 0.07 -7.79
CA ILE A 114 -11.05 -0.83 -8.62
C ILE A 114 -9.96 -1.46 -7.74
N LEU A 115 -9.05 -0.70 -7.16
CA LEU A 115 -7.97 -1.29 -6.35
C LEU A 115 -8.45 -2.19 -5.20
N SER A 116 -9.61 -1.90 -4.57
CA SER A 116 -10.22 -2.76 -3.54
C SER A 116 -9.29 -3.13 -2.36
N ILE A 117 -8.29 -2.28 -2.11
CA ILE A 117 -7.37 -2.39 -0.99
C ILE A 117 -8.08 -1.86 0.25
N LYS A 118 -8.19 -2.69 1.29
CA LYS A 118 -8.94 -2.40 2.53
C LYS A 118 -8.04 -2.18 3.74
N ALA A 119 -6.74 -2.40 3.60
CA ALA A 119 -5.72 -2.06 4.60
C ALA A 119 -4.71 -1.08 4.01
N CYS A 120 -4.24 -0.13 4.83
CA CYS A 120 -3.20 0.82 4.46
C CYS A 120 -1.96 0.10 3.94
N LEU A 121 -1.46 0.48 2.76
CA LEU A 121 -0.29 -0.18 2.17
C LEU A 121 1.04 0.14 2.87
N TYR A 122 1.09 1.19 3.70
CA TYR A 122 2.31 1.55 4.44
C TYR A 122 2.43 0.88 5.79
N CYS A 123 1.32 0.77 6.53
CA CYS A 123 1.34 0.28 7.91
C CYS A 123 0.54 -0.99 8.14
N ASN A 124 -0.25 -1.46 7.17
CA ASN A 124 -1.19 -2.57 7.29
C ASN A 124 -2.12 -2.56 8.53
N SER A 125 -2.13 -1.52 9.38
CA SER A 125 -2.88 -1.48 10.65
C SER A 125 -4.20 -0.71 10.59
N GLN A 126 -4.43 0.06 9.53
CA GLN A 126 -5.59 0.95 9.40
C GLN A 126 -6.41 0.63 8.16
N PHE A 127 -7.73 0.83 8.25
CA PHE A 127 -8.65 0.59 7.16
C PHE A 127 -8.53 1.62 6.02
N THR A 128 -8.68 1.16 4.78
CA THR A 128 -8.79 2.00 3.56
C THR A 128 -10.09 1.68 2.82
N LEU A 129 -11.23 2.13 3.35
CA LEU A 129 -12.53 1.73 2.82
C LEU A 129 -13.02 2.67 1.72
N SER A 130 -13.57 2.07 0.68
CA SER A 130 -14.35 2.75 -0.36
C SER A 130 -15.84 2.60 -0.03
N LEU A 131 -16.49 3.71 0.32
CA LEU A 131 -17.90 3.74 0.73
C LEU A 131 -18.79 3.82 -0.52
N THR A 132 -19.57 2.76 -0.76
CA THR A 132 -20.41 2.62 -1.96
C THR A 132 -21.59 3.59 -1.95
N LYS A 133 -22.36 3.64 -0.85
CA LYS A 133 -23.55 4.51 -0.71
C LYS A 133 -23.20 6.00 -0.85
N SER A 134 -22.20 6.47 -0.10
CA SER A 134 -21.79 7.87 -0.11
C SER A 134 -20.82 8.22 -1.25
N LYS A 135 -20.34 7.23 -2.01
CA LYS A 135 -19.36 7.38 -3.10
C LYS A 135 -18.10 8.14 -2.65
N LYS A 136 -17.57 7.79 -1.48
CA LYS A 136 -16.43 8.46 -0.85
C LYS A 136 -15.35 7.45 -0.46
N LEU A 137 -14.10 7.90 -0.49
CA LEU A 137 -12.96 7.15 0.06
C LEU A 137 -12.67 7.67 1.48
N THR A 138 -12.59 6.78 2.46
CA THR A 138 -12.22 7.13 3.86
C THR A 138 -10.73 7.39 4.04
N TYR A 139 -9.94 7.07 3.01
CA TYR A 139 -8.48 7.11 2.99
C TYR A 139 -7.98 8.07 1.91
N THR A 140 -6.68 8.28 1.86
CA THR A 140 -6.03 9.13 0.86
C THR A 140 -5.17 8.32 -0.09
N PHE A 141 -4.99 8.83 -1.31
CA PHE A 141 -3.88 8.39 -2.13
C PHE A 141 -2.69 9.29 -1.80
N ASP A 142 -1.72 8.77 -1.07
CA ASP A 142 -0.42 9.42 -0.92
C ASP A 142 0.31 9.47 -2.27
N HIS A 143 1.18 10.46 -2.43
CA HIS A 143 2.04 10.60 -3.59
C HIS A 143 3.44 10.11 -3.24
N PHE A 144 3.88 8.98 -3.81
CA PHE A 144 5.23 8.48 -3.56
C PHE A 144 6.30 9.54 -3.88
N PHE A 145 6.23 10.07 -5.11
CA PHE A 145 6.90 11.29 -5.55
C PHE A 145 6.04 12.50 -5.16
N PRO A 146 6.52 13.38 -4.26
CA PRO A 146 5.69 14.46 -3.69
C PRO A 146 5.08 15.38 -4.74
N GLN A 147 3.77 15.62 -4.66
CA GLN A 147 3.06 16.51 -5.59
C GLN A 147 3.54 17.97 -5.53
N THR A 148 4.13 18.39 -4.40
CA THR A 148 4.68 19.75 -4.22
C THR A 148 5.90 19.98 -5.12
N LYS A 149 6.72 18.94 -5.30
CA LYS A 149 7.94 18.96 -6.12
C LYS A 149 7.68 18.52 -7.56
N TYR A 150 6.78 17.56 -7.74
CA TYR A 150 6.44 16.96 -9.03
C TYR A 150 4.93 17.04 -9.28
N PRO A 151 4.35 18.25 -9.46
CA PRO A 151 2.91 18.42 -9.67
C PRO A 151 2.40 17.67 -10.90
N PHE A 152 3.26 17.42 -11.89
CA PHE A 152 2.93 16.62 -13.06
C PHE A 152 2.76 15.12 -12.78
N LEU A 153 3.14 14.62 -11.61
CA LEU A 153 2.90 13.23 -11.17
C LEU A 153 1.69 13.10 -10.22
N ALA A 154 0.96 14.18 -9.95
CA ALA A 154 -0.11 14.19 -8.94
C ALA A 154 -1.33 13.31 -9.30
N VAL A 155 -1.47 12.92 -10.57
CA VAL A 155 -2.52 12.01 -11.08
C VAL A 155 -1.88 10.85 -11.85
N SER A 156 -0.75 10.34 -11.33
CA SER A 156 -0.08 9.17 -11.87
C SER A 156 -0.50 7.92 -11.09
N MET A 157 -1.05 6.92 -11.77
CA MET A 157 -1.64 5.73 -11.12
C MET A 157 -0.65 5.03 -10.19
N TYR A 158 0.60 4.86 -10.64
CA TYR A 158 1.67 4.22 -9.87
C TYR A 158 2.43 5.18 -8.94
N ASN A 159 2.05 6.45 -8.91
CA ASN A 159 2.49 7.38 -7.88
C ASN A 159 1.50 7.45 -6.70
N LEU A 160 0.27 6.97 -6.90
CA LEU A 160 -0.83 7.05 -5.93
C LEU A 160 -0.86 5.78 -5.06
N ILE A 161 -0.62 5.94 -3.75
CA ILE A 161 -0.60 4.85 -2.78
C ILE A 161 -1.84 4.92 -1.86
N PRO A 162 -2.75 3.94 -1.89
CA PRO A 162 -3.83 3.83 -0.91
C PRO A 162 -3.29 3.71 0.51
N CYS A 163 -3.48 4.74 1.32
CA CYS A 163 -3.00 4.74 2.71
C CYS A 163 -3.92 5.53 3.65
N CYS A 164 -3.80 5.26 4.94
CA CYS A 164 -4.49 6.02 5.98
C CYS A 164 -3.95 7.46 6.05
N ASN A 165 -4.74 8.35 6.67
CA ASN A 165 -4.40 9.77 6.79
C ASN A 165 -3.11 9.98 7.59
N TYR A 166 -2.88 9.17 8.63
CA TYR A 166 -1.68 9.25 9.46
C TYR A 166 -0.41 9.00 8.65
N CYS A 167 -0.34 7.88 7.91
CA CYS A 167 0.82 7.57 7.07
C CYS A 167 1.03 8.63 5.97
N ASN A 168 -0.05 9.11 5.33
CA ASN A 168 0.05 10.18 4.33
C ASN A 168 0.65 11.47 4.93
N GLN A 169 0.16 11.89 6.10
CA GLN A 169 0.68 13.08 6.78
C GLN A 169 2.15 12.91 7.19
N ARG A 170 2.53 11.74 7.71
CA ARG A 170 3.91 11.43 8.07
C ARG A 170 4.83 11.54 6.86
N LYS A 171 4.47 10.89 5.74
CA LYS A 171 5.27 10.89 4.51
C LYS A 171 5.29 12.24 3.81
N SER A 172 4.25 13.07 3.93
CA SER A 172 4.22 14.39 3.30
C SER A 172 5.38 15.32 3.72
N LYS A 173 6.12 14.95 4.77
CA LYS A 173 7.30 15.65 5.29
C LYS A 173 8.63 15.16 4.72
N SER A 174 8.64 14.14 3.86
CA SER A 174 9.86 13.52 3.33
C SER A 174 9.86 13.42 1.80
N GLU A 175 11.07 13.35 1.23
CA GLU A 175 11.30 13.32 -0.22
C GLU A 175 12.04 12.06 -0.66
N TYR A 176 11.63 10.90 -0.14
CA TYR A 176 12.32 9.66 -0.43
C TYR A 176 12.29 9.25 -1.91
N LEU A 177 13.40 8.69 -2.36
CA LEU A 177 13.57 8.00 -3.63
C LEU A 177 13.24 6.50 -3.51
N LEU A 178 13.21 5.81 -4.65
CA LEU A 178 12.85 4.38 -4.72
C LEU A 178 13.89 3.45 -4.10
N ASP A 179 15.10 3.92 -3.83
CA ASP A 179 16.17 3.22 -3.12
C ASP A 179 16.15 3.50 -1.60
N GLU A 180 15.40 4.51 -1.15
CA GLU A 180 15.39 4.96 0.25
C GLU A 180 14.12 4.54 1.02
N LEU A 181 12.96 4.44 0.36
CA LEU A 181 11.70 4.02 0.97
C LEU A 181 11.02 2.94 0.13
N ILE A 182 10.30 2.05 0.79
CA ILE A 182 9.50 1.05 0.09
C ILE A 182 8.32 1.72 -0.61
N SER A 183 8.24 1.46 -1.91
CA SER A 183 7.06 1.76 -2.72
C SER A 183 6.21 0.51 -2.84
N PRO A 184 4.94 0.51 -2.34
CA PRO A 184 4.04 -0.64 -2.45
C PRO A 184 3.76 -1.12 -3.89
N HIS A 185 4.12 -0.33 -4.91
CA HIS A 185 4.04 -0.69 -6.32
C HIS A 185 5.29 -1.43 -6.85
N VAL A 186 6.39 -1.46 -6.08
CA VAL A 186 7.63 -2.20 -6.40
C VAL A 186 7.77 -3.42 -5.50
N GLU A 187 7.65 -3.22 -4.19
CA GLU A 187 7.85 -4.22 -3.14
C GLU A 187 6.66 -4.11 -2.18
N SER A 188 6.04 -5.23 -1.84
CA SER A 188 4.94 -5.24 -0.88
C SER A 188 5.48 -5.21 0.55
N PHE A 189 4.64 -4.78 1.49
CA PHE A 189 4.93 -4.85 2.92
C PHE A 189 5.29 -6.28 3.38
N ASP A 190 4.76 -7.33 2.74
CA ASP A 190 5.08 -8.73 3.03
C ASP A 190 6.44 -9.19 2.48
N ASP A 191 7.00 -8.51 1.48
CA ASP A 191 8.28 -8.90 0.87
C ASP A 191 9.48 -8.55 1.76
N ILE A 192 9.32 -7.59 2.66
CA ILE A 192 10.42 -6.90 3.35
C ILE A 192 10.38 -7.02 4.87
N LEU A 193 9.21 -7.31 5.45
CA LEU A 193 8.97 -7.22 6.89
C LEU A 193 8.34 -8.52 7.35
N ILE A 194 8.81 -9.00 8.51
CA ILE A 194 8.21 -10.12 9.21
C ILE A 194 8.06 -9.76 10.70
N PHE A 195 6.92 -10.10 11.27
CA PHE A 195 6.70 -10.02 12.72
C PHE A 195 7.22 -11.28 13.40
N LYS A 196 7.90 -11.10 14.53
CA LYS A 196 8.36 -12.18 15.40
C LYS A 196 8.19 -11.85 16.86
N THR A 197 8.14 -12.87 17.70
CA THR A 197 8.12 -12.69 19.14
C THR A 197 9.36 -13.28 19.81
N ASP A 198 9.72 -12.73 20.97
CA ASP A 198 10.72 -13.36 21.84
C ASP A 198 10.16 -14.65 22.45
N PRO A 199 10.81 -15.83 22.24
CA PRO A 199 10.30 -17.10 22.74
C PRO A 199 10.11 -17.15 24.26
N SER A 200 10.99 -16.49 25.03
CA SER A 200 10.90 -16.48 26.49
C SER A 200 9.68 -15.68 26.96
N SER A 201 9.42 -14.55 26.30
CA SER A 201 8.22 -13.74 26.58
C SER A 201 6.93 -14.53 26.34
N ILE A 202 6.88 -15.32 25.26
CA ILE A 202 5.72 -16.16 24.94
C ILE A 202 5.58 -17.33 25.92
N ILE A 203 6.66 -18.00 26.30
CA ILE A 203 6.61 -19.08 27.30
C ILE A 203 6.09 -18.55 28.64
N ASN A 204 6.59 -17.38 29.08
CA ASN A 204 6.13 -16.74 30.31
C ASN A 204 4.65 -16.32 30.21
N PHE A 205 4.19 -15.85 29.06
CA PHE A 205 2.78 -15.52 28.82
C PHE A 205 1.87 -16.75 28.88
N ILE A 206 2.18 -17.78 28.09
CA ILE A 206 1.35 -18.99 27.98
C ILE A 206 1.33 -19.80 29.28
N SER A 207 2.43 -19.81 30.05
CA SER A 207 2.46 -20.45 31.38
C SER A 207 1.67 -19.68 32.44
N GLY A 208 1.12 -18.51 32.10
CA GLY A 208 0.39 -17.64 33.03
C GLY A 208 1.29 -16.90 34.01
N LYS A 209 2.62 -16.92 33.82
CA LYS A 209 3.58 -16.11 34.60
C LYS A 209 3.41 -14.62 34.27
N TYR A 210 3.22 -14.28 32.99
CA TYR A 210 2.80 -12.94 32.59
C TYR A 210 1.28 -12.85 32.59
N LYS A 211 0.75 -11.87 33.33
CA LYS A 211 -0.70 -11.61 33.44
C LYS A 211 -1.21 -10.57 32.45
N SER A 212 -0.32 -9.92 31.69
CA SER A 212 -0.66 -8.93 30.66
C SER A 212 0.01 -9.28 29.33
N ASN A 213 -0.68 -8.96 28.24
CA ASN A 213 -0.14 -9.01 26.88
C ASN A 213 1.01 -8.00 26.69
N ASP A 214 1.07 -6.94 27.51
CA ASP A 214 2.11 -5.91 27.42
C ASP A 214 3.52 -6.44 27.69
N LEU A 215 3.64 -7.61 28.31
CA LEU A 215 4.93 -8.26 28.58
C LEU A 215 5.40 -9.15 27.42
N ILE A 216 4.57 -9.34 26.39
CA ILE A 216 4.99 -9.98 25.14
C ILE A 216 5.98 -9.04 24.44
N GLN A 217 7.11 -9.58 23.99
CA GLN A 217 8.06 -8.79 23.20
C GLN A 217 7.85 -9.08 21.72
N LEU A 218 7.28 -8.12 21.00
CA LEU A 218 7.07 -8.16 19.55
C LEU A 218 8.22 -7.43 18.84
N LYS A 219 8.72 -8.00 17.74
CA LYS A 219 9.80 -7.44 16.93
C LYS A 219 9.42 -7.45 15.46
N LEU A 220 9.84 -6.40 14.76
CA LEU A 220 9.76 -6.30 13.31
C LEU A 220 11.16 -6.57 12.75
N GLU A 221 11.30 -7.61 11.94
CA GLU A 221 12.58 -7.97 11.33
C GLU A 221 12.54 -7.75 9.81
N TYR A 222 13.70 -7.40 9.24
CA TYR A 222 13.87 -7.37 7.80
C TYR A 222 13.80 -8.79 7.23
N LYS A 223 12.80 -9.05 6.39
CA LYS A 223 12.64 -10.31 5.67
C LYS A 223 13.61 -10.33 4.49
N ARG A 224 14.76 -10.96 4.68
CA ARG A 224 15.81 -11.07 3.65
C ARG A 224 15.39 -12.06 2.55
N THR A 225 14.58 -11.61 1.60
CA THR A 225 14.12 -12.42 0.46
C THR A 225 15.20 -12.57 -0.63
N ASN A 226 16.16 -11.66 -0.71
CA ASN A 226 17.34 -11.76 -1.58
C ASN A 226 18.61 -11.28 -0.83
N PRO A 227 19.64 -12.12 -0.65
CA PRO A 227 20.88 -11.75 0.04
C PRO A 227 21.66 -10.60 -0.60
N LEU A 228 21.50 -10.40 -1.91
CA LEU A 228 22.24 -9.42 -2.73
C LEU A 228 21.65 -8.01 -2.70
N ILE A 229 20.44 -7.83 -2.17
CA ILE A 229 19.78 -6.52 -2.07
C ILE A 229 19.95 -6.03 -0.63
N ASN A 230 20.75 -4.98 -0.45
CA ASN A 230 20.88 -4.31 0.84
C ASN A 230 19.66 -3.40 1.11
N GLY A 231 18.49 -4.02 1.34
CA GLY A 231 17.24 -3.33 1.68
C GLY A 231 17.16 -2.87 3.14
N THR A 232 18.25 -2.96 3.91
CA THR A 232 18.24 -2.72 5.36
C THR A 232 18.00 -1.24 5.71
N GLU A 233 18.58 -0.30 4.96
CA GLU A 233 18.30 1.13 5.13
C GLU A 233 16.86 1.47 4.76
N LYS A 234 16.38 0.94 3.65
CA LYS A 234 14.98 1.03 3.22
C LYS A 234 14.00 0.57 4.29
N PHE A 235 14.30 -0.59 4.89
CA PHE A 235 13.53 -1.14 5.98
C PHE A 235 13.54 -0.23 7.21
N LYS A 236 14.71 0.26 7.63
CA LYS A 236 14.82 1.22 8.75
C LYS A 236 14.05 2.51 8.49
N ASN A 237 14.17 3.07 7.28
CA ASN A 237 13.42 4.24 6.85
C ASN A 237 11.91 3.98 6.87
N GLN A 238 11.47 2.79 6.45
CA GLN A 238 10.06 2.40 6.51
C GLN A 238 9.54 2.33 7.95
N LEU A 239 10.29 1.70 8.86
CA LEU A 239 9.92 1.64 10.27
C LEU A 239 9.79 3.04 10.87
N PHE A 240 10.82 3.86 10.68
CA PHE A 240 10.90 5.22 11.21
C PHE A 240 9.85 6.15 10.58
N GLN A 241 9.67 6.13 9.27
CA GLN A 241 8.76 7.05 8.58
C GLN A 241 7.31 6.86 9.00
N PHE A 242 6.90 5.63 9.36
CA PHE A 242 5.52 5.31 9.67
C PHE A 242 5.30 4.89 11.13
N ASP A 243 6.30 5.11 11.99
CA ASP A 243 6.27 4.79 13.41
C ASP A 243 5.80 3.33 13.66
N LEU A 244 6.28 2.40 12.82
CA LEU A 244 5.70 1.06 12.74
C LEU A 244 5.88 0.25 14.03
N GLU A 245 7.05 0.36 14.68
CA GLU A 245 7.30 -0.34 15.95
C GLU A 245 6.27 0.07 17.01
N ASP A 246 6.08 1.38 17.21
CA ASP A 246 5.09 1.91 18.16
C ASP A 246 3.65 1.52 17.79
N VAL A 247 3.30 1.60 16.50
CA VAL A 247 1.96 1.21 16.02
C VAL A 247 1.66 -0.25 16.37
N TYR A 248 2.62 -1.14 16.18
CA TYR A 248 2.42 -2.57 16.40
C TYR A 248 2.61 -3.02 17.85
N GLU A 249 3.37 -2.26 18.65
CA GLU A 249 3.46 -2.46 20.09
C GLU A 249 2.09 -2.34 20.77
N ASN A 250 1.19 -1.53 20.21
CA ASN A 250 -0.20 -1.37 20.67
C ASN A 250 -1.16 -2.48 20.19
N HIS A 251 -0.65 -3.55 19.57
CA HIS A 251 -1.43 -4.68 19.06
C HIS A 251 -0.99 -6.04 19.64
N LYS A 252 -0.29 -6.03 20.79
CA LYS A 252 0.17 -7.25 21.48
C LYS A 252 -0.97 -8.10 22.05
N ASP A 253 -2.13 -7.51 22.28
CA ASP A 253 -3.36 -8.22 22.62
C ASP A 253 -3.74 -9.26 21.56
N ILE A 254 -3.65 -8.89 20.28
CA ILE A 254 -3.89 -9.79 19.14
C ILE A 254 -2.83 -10.88 19.08
N VAL A 255 -1.56 -10.55 19.36
CA VAL A 255 -0.46 -11.52 19.41
C VAL A 255 -0.73 -12.56 20.50
N GLY A 256 -1.09 -12.12 21.70
CA GLY A 256 -1.47 -12.99 22.81
C GLY A 256 -2.67 -13.88 22.48
N GLU A 257 -3.71 -13.33 21.86
CA GLU A 257 -4.90 -14.09 21.43
C GLU A 257 -4.53 -15.21 20.45
N ILE A 258 -3.66 -14.95 19.48
CA ILE A 258 -3.17 -15.97 18.53
C ILE A 258 -2.45 -17.09 19.27
N TYR A 259 -1.57 -16.77 20.23
CA TYR A 259 -0.87 -17.79 21.01
C TYR A 259 -1.80 -18.61 21.90
N ILE A 260 -2.81 -18.01 22.52
CA ILE A 260 -3.84 -18.74 23.28
C ILE A 260 -4.61 -19.69 22.35
N LYS A 261 -5.06 -19.18 21.19
CA LYS A 261 -5.73 -19.99 20.17
C LYS A 261 -4.85 -21.14 19.67
N SER A 262 -3.53 -20.95 19.57
CA SER A 262 -2.62 -22.04 19.16
C SER A 262 -2.65 -23.23 20.12
N LYS A 263 -2.92 -23.00 21.41
CA LYS A 263 -3.03 -24.05 22.43
C LYS A 263 -4.38 -24.75 22.43
N ILE A 264 -5.45 -24.01 22.16
CA ILE A 264 -6.81 -24.56 22.07
C ILE A 264 -6.97 -25.34 20.75
N TYR A 265 -6.64 -24.72 19.64
CA TYR A 265 -6.79 -25.27 18.29
C TYR A 265 -5.54 -26.08 17.90
N THR A 266 -5.34 -27.20 18.59
CA THR A 266 -4.27 -28.16 18.26
C THR A 266 -4.46 -28.76 16.86
N PRO A 267 -3.42 -29.35 16.24
CA PRO A 267 -3.56 -30.00 14.94
C PRO A 267 -4.68 -31.07 14.92
N ALA A 268 -4.85 -31.82 16.01
CA ALA A 268 -5.92 -32.80 16.16
C ALA A 268 -7.30 -32.13 16.17
N PHE A 269 -7.47 -31.07 16.95
CA PHE A 269 -8.74 -30.33 17.04
C PHE A 269 -9.11 -29.69 15.69
N ARG A 270 -8.13 -29.13 14.96
CA ARG A 270 -8.36 -28.60 13.61
C ARG A 270 -8.76 -29.70 12.62
N LYS A 271 -8.13 -30.87 12.69
CA LYS A 271 -8.51 -32.02 11.86
C LYS A 271 -9.95 -32.45 12.14
N TYR A 272 -10.35 -32.46 13.42
CA TYR A 272 -11.72 -32.70 13.83
C TYR A 272 -12.69 -31.65 13.25
N LEU A 273 -12.40 -30.35 13.41
CA LEU A 273 -13.23 -29.28 12.86
C LEU A 273 -13.39 -29.36 11.34
N LYS A 274 -12.30 -29.61 10.61
CA LYS A 274 -12.34 -29.78 9.14
C LYS A 274 -13.12 -31.03 8.75
N ALA A 275 -13.01 -32.13 9.50
CA ALA A 275 -13.82 -33.33 9.27
C ALA A 275 -15.32 -33.07 9.52
N PHE A 276 -15.68 -32.43 10.63
CA PHE A 276 -17.07 -32.03 10.92
C PHE A 276 -17.65 -31.14 9.81
N ASN A 277 -16.85 -30.20 9.33
CA ASN A 277 -17.25 -29.29 8.27
C ASN A 277 -17.47 -29.99 6.91
N LYS A 278 -16.84 -31.15 6.65
CA LYS A 278 -17.13 -31.94 5.43
C LYS A 278 -18.55 -32.50 5.42
N TYR A 279 -19.14 -32.77 6.58
CA TYR A 279 -20.50 -33.28 6.69
C TYR A 279 -21.57 -32.17 6.60
N THR A 280 -21.21 -30.95 7.02
CA THR A 280 -22.13 -29.81 7.10
C THR A 280 -21.98 -28.84 5.92
N ALA A 281 -20.83 -28.86 5.24
CA ALA A 281 -20.47 -28.05 4.08
C ALA A 281 -20.68 -26.52 4.23
N PHE A 282 -20.76 -26.02 5.47
CA PHE A 282 -21.07 -24.61 5.73
C PHE A 282 -19.84 -23.70 5.60
N LEU A 283 -18.61 -24.24 5.72
CA LEU A 283 -17.35 -23.53 5.49
C LEU A 283 -16.48 -24.27 4.47
N THR A 284 -15.47 -23.57 3.96
CA THR A 284 -14.29 -24.14 3.30
C THR A 284 -13.15 -24.31 4.30
N ASP A 285 -12.14 -25.13 3.98
CA ASP A 285 -10.96 -25.28 4.84
C ASP A 285 -10.26 -23.93 5.13
N ASP A 286 -10.20 -23.04 4.12
CA ASP A 286 -9.66 -21.69 4.26
C ASP A 286 -10.49 -20.83 5.22
N GLN A 287 -11.82 -20.97 5.22
CA GLN A 287 -12.71 -20.26 6.14
C GLN A 287 -12.59 -20.78 7.57
N VAL A 288 -12.32 -22.07 7.77
CA VAL A 288 -12.00 -22.63 9.09
C VAL A 288 -10.71 -22.02 9.61
N ASP A 289 -9.65 -21.99 8.80
CA ASP A 289 -8.37 -21.41 9.21
C ASP A 289 -8.49 -19.89 9.46
N GLN A 290 -9.26 -19.16 8.62
CA GLN A 290 -9.57 -17.75 8.82
C GLN A 290 -10.39 -17.49 10.09
N LEU A 291 -11.35 -18.36 10.43
CA LEU A 291 -12.14 -18.25 11.66
C LEU A 291 -11.24 -18.41 12.89
N ILE A 292 -10.37 -19.42 12.88
CA ILE A 292 -9.44 -19.67 13.98
C ILE A 292 -8.49 -18.48 14.13
N VAL A 293 -7.86 -18.02 13.06
CA VAL A 293 -6.92 -16.88 13.11
C VAL A 293 -7.66 -15.56 13.41
N GLY A 294 -8.92 -15.42 13.02
CA GLY A 294 -9.69 -14.17 13.11
C GLY A 294 -9.39 -13.18 11.97
N ASN A 295 -8.54 -13.56 11.01
CA ASN A 295 -8.11 -12.73 9.89
C ASN A 295 -7.73 -13.58 8.66
N TYR A 296 -7.50 -12.93 7.52
CA TYR A 296 -7.13 -13.61 6.28
C TYR A 296 -5.77 -14.33 6.44
N VAL A 297 -5.71 -15.59 6.00
CA VAL A 297 -4.54 -16.46 6.18
C VAL A 297 -3.62 -16.56 4.95
N SER A 298 -4.12 -16.16 3.78
CA SER A 298 -3.35 -16.18 2.53
C SER A 298 -2.50 -14.94 2.34
N ASN A 299 -1.25 -15.10 1.88
CA ASN A 299 -0.35 -13.99 1.56
C ASN A 299 -0.92 -13.04 0.50
N ASN A 300 -1.77 -13.54 -0.40
CA ASN A 300 -2.41 -12.69 -1.42
C ASN A 300 -3.49 -11.77 -0.83
N ASP A 301 -3.89 -12.00 0.41
CA ASP A 301 -5.02 -11.33 1.06
C ASP A 301 -4.60 -10.38 2.19
N ILE A 302 -3.29 -10.09 2.33
CA ILE A 302 -2.75 -9.17 3.37
C ILE A 302 -3.41 -7.78 3.35
N ASN A 303 -3.92 -7.35 2.21
CA ASN A 303 -4.53 -6.03 2.03
C ASN A 303 -6.06 -6.04 2.14
N ARG A 304 -6.68 -7.19 2.47
CA ARG A 304 -8.14 -7.32 2.59
C ARG A 304 -8.69 -6.91 3.94
N ARG A 305 -7.84 -6.84 4.97
CA ARG A 305 -8.20 -6.39 6.32
C ARG A 305 -6.95 -5.88 7.03
N PRO A 306 -7.09 -4.85 7.88
CA PRO A 306 -6.02 -4.45 8.77
C PRO A 306 -5.48 -5.61 9.61
N LEU A 307 -4.21 -5.51 9.93
CA LEU A 307 -3.42 -6.43 10.75
C LEU A 307 -3.31 -7.84 10.17
N ALA A 308 -3.75 -8.08 8.92
CA ALA A 308 -3.67 -9.39 8.31
C ALA A 308 -2.22 -9.89 8.23
N LYS A 309 -1.25 -9.00 7.96
CA LYS A 309 0.17 -9.38 7.97
C LYS A 309 0.65 -9.82 9.36
N LEU A 310 0.37 -9.04 10.41
CA LEU A 310 0.69 -9.39 11.80
C LEU A 310 0.07 -10.74 12.16
N CYS A 311 -1.24 -10.90 11.91
CA CYS A 311 -1.94 -12.14 12.21
C CYS A 311 -1.35 -13.34 11.47
N GLN A 312 -0.99 -13.19 10.20
CA GLN A 312 -0.40 -14.26 9.40
C GLN A 312 0.97 -14.68 9.93
N ASP A 313 1.87 -13.73 10.18
CA ASP A 313 3.22 -14.02 10.65
C ASP A 313 3.21 -14.70 12.01
N ILE A 314 2.48 -14.14 12.98
CA ILE A 314 2.39 -14.72 14.32
C ILE A 314 1.67 -16.08 14.28
N SER A 315 0.65 -16.25 13.43
CA SER A 315 -0.02 -17.55 13.29
C SER A 315 0.91 -18.62 12.69
N ARG A 316 1.83 -18.25 11.78
CA ARG A 316 2.86 -19.17 11.27
C ARG A 316 3.90 -19.49 12.32
N GLU A 317 4.37 -18.48 13.06
CA GLU A 317 5.30 -18.66 14.17
C GLU A 317 4.72 -19.61 15.23
N ALA A 318 3.43 -19.44 15.56
CA ALA A 318 2.67 -20.30 16.47
C ALA A 318 2.23 -21.65 15.85
N ARG A 319 2.66 -21.96 14.61
CA ARG A 319 2.35 -23.20 13.86
C ARG A 319 0.85 -23.47 13.68
N MET A 320 0.05 -22.41 13.61
CA MET A 320 -1.38 -22.48 13.38
C MET A 320 -1.71 -22.62 11.89
N ILE A 321 -0.95 -21.94 11.04
CA ILE A 321 -1.10 -21.98 9.57
C ILE A 321 0.27 -22.22 8.93
N LYS A 322 0.27 -22.63 7.66
CA LYS A 322 1.50 -22.90 6.90
C LYS A 322 2.15 -21.63 6.35
#